data_AF-A0A4Y4XJW8-F1
#
_entry.id   AF-A0A4Y4XJW8-F1
#
_cell.length_a   1.000
_cell.length_b   1.000
_cell.length_c   1.000
_cell.angle_alpha   90.00
_cell.angle_beta   90.00
_cell.angle_gamma   90.00
#
_symmetry.space_group_name_H-M   'P 1'
#
loop_
_entity.id
_entity.type
_entity.pdbx_description
1 polymer ?
#
loop_
_entity_poly.entity_id
_entity_poly.type
_entity_poly.pdbx_seq_one_letter_code
_entity_poly.pdbx_strand_id
1 'polypeptide(L)'
;MAKIELLAKFTQIALPNSHPLLKKVLNYAKKHFSQCHMLSSSLLILNDTECFKKNYLLNWVYHALECAHEKDISQHSLEEVLQKSHLPIRIKIINQNTL
;
A
#
# COMPACT_ATOMS: atom_id res chain seq x y z
N MET A 1 -0.03 -11.94 -5.88
CA MET A 1 -1.29 -11.74 -5.15
C MET A 1 -1.23 -10.43 -4.42
N ALA A 2 -2.35 -9.73 -4.30
CA ALA A 2 -2.38 -8.43 -3.64
C ALA A 2 -2.37 -8.60 -2.12
N LYS A 3 -1.48 -7.90 -1.41
CA LYS A 3 -1.37 -8.04 0.04
C LYS A 3 -0.72 -6.83 0.72
N ILE A 4 -0.92 -6.74 2.03
CA ILE A 4 -0.35 -5.75 2.93
C ILE A 4 0.59 -6.48 3.90
N GLU A 5 1.85 -6.06 3.94
CA GLU A 5 2.90 -6.65 4.77
C GLU A 5 3.51 -5.58 5.67
N LEU A 6 3.67 -5.90 6.95
CA LEU A 6 4.37 -5.03 7.90
C LEU A 6 5.85 -5.43 7.93
N LEU A 7 6.72 -4.49 7.55
CA LEU A 7 8.18 -4.69 7.59
C LEU A 7 8.79 -3.74 8.61
N ALA A 8 9.99 -4.07 9.09
CA ALA A 8 10.65 -3.34 10.18
C ALA A 8 10.85 -1.83 9.89
N LYS A 9 10.95 -1.44 8.61
CA LYS A 9 11.22 -0.05 8.21
C LYS A 9 10.09 0.63 7.45
N PHE A 10 9.09 -0.12 6.98
CA PHE A 10 7.98 0.41 6.18
C PHE A 10 6.80 -0.55 6.15
N THR A 11 5.60 -0.01 5.93
CA THR A 11 4.42 -0.81 5.60
C THR A 11 4.37 -1.00 4.09
N GLN A 12 4.31 -2.25 3.63
CA GLN A 12 4.32 -2.58 2.21
C GLN A 12 2.91 -2.92 1.73
N ILE A 13 2.47 -2.25 0.68
CA ILE A 13 1.27 -2.56 -0.09
C ILE A 13 1.74 -3.19 -1.41
N ALA A 14 1.63 -4.50 -1.53
CA ALA A 14 2.03 -5.23 -2.72
C ALA A 14 0.80 -5.41 -3.63
N LEU A 15 0.82 -4.79 -4.80
CA LEU A 15 -0.28 -4.83 -5.77
C LEU A 15 0.22 -5.33 -7.14
N PRO A 16 -0.43 -6.33 -7.74
CA PRO A 16 -0.18 -6.73 -9.13
C PRO A 16 -0.40 -5.57 -10.10
N ASN A 17 0.40 -5.51 -11.17
CA ASN A 17 0.24 -4.49 -12.21
C ASN A 17 -1.15 -4.56 -12.90
N SER A 18 -1.72 -5.77 -12.97
CA SER A 18 -3.07 -6.01 -13.49
C SER A 18 -4.20 -5.64 -12.53
N HIS A 19 -3.89 -5.32 -11.27
CA HIS A 19 -4.92 -5.11 -10.25
C HIS A 19 -5.59 -3.72 -10.40
N PRO A 20 -6.93 -3.63 -10.48
CA PRO A 20 -7.64 -2.37 -10.77
C PRO A 20 -7.42 -1.29 -9.71
N LEU A 21 -7.12 -1.69 -8.47
CA LEU A 21 -6.82 -0.78 -7.36
C LEU A 21 -5.48 -0.04 -7.55
N LEU A 22 -4.52 -0.59 -8.30
CA LEU A 22 -3.17 -0.04 -8.39
C LEU A 22 -3.19 1.41 -8.90
N LYS A 23 -3.87 1.67 -10.02
CA LYS A 23 -3.95 3.02 -10.59
C LYS A 23 -4.58 4.01 -9.62
N LYS A 24 -5.61 3.58 -8.88
CA LYS A 24 -6.30 4.42 -7.89
C LYS A 24 -5.38 4.75 -6.71
N VAL A 25 -4.67 3.77 -6.19
CA VAL A 25 -3.71 3.92 -5.07
C VAL A 25 -2.54 4.82 -5.47
N LEU A 26 -1.96 4.62 -6.66
CA LEU A 26 -0.87 5.48 -7.14
C LEU A 26 -1.33 6.92 -7.37
N ASN A 27 -2.52 7.12 -7.94
CA ASN A 27 -3.07 8.46 -8.16
C ASN A 27 -3.36 9.18 -6.84
N TYR A 28 -3.96 8.47 -5.88
CA TYR A 28 -4.18 8.99 -4.53
C TYR A 28 -2.85 9.38 -3.89
N ALA A 29 -1.85 8.49 -3.96
CA ALA A 29 -0.55 8.73 -3.37
C ALA A 29 0.13 9.98 -3.93
N LYS A 30 0.15 10.13 -5.26
CA LYS A 30 0.73 11.30 -5.94
C LYS A 30 -0.03 12.61 -5.68
N LYS A 31 -1.35 12.53 -5.44
CA LYS A 31 -2.20 13.71 -5.22
C LYS A 31 -2.11 14.23 -3.78
N HIS A 32 -2.01 13.33 -2.81
CA HIS A 32 -2.21 13.67 -1.40
C HIS A 32 -0.93 13.71 -0.56
N PHE A 33 0.15 13.08 -1.03
CA PHE A 33 1.43 13.06 -0.31
C PHE A 33 2.49 13.84 -1.08
N SER A 34 3.20 14.69 -0.35
CA SER A 34 4.23 15.58 -0.92
C SER A 34 5.56 14.84 -1.13
N GLN A 35 5.89 13.90 -0.23
CA GLN A 35 7.14 13.13 -0.24
C GLN A 35 6.97 11.74 -0.88
N CYS A 36 6.55 11.75 -2.14
CA CYS A 36 6.35 10.55 -2.96
C CYS A 36 7.50 10.36 -3.96
N HIS A 37 8.20 9.23 -3.87
CA HIS A 37 9.29 8.88 -4.79
C HIS A 37 8.95 7.64 -5.60
N MET A 38 8.84 7.80 -6.91
CA MET A 38 8.65 6.67 -7.82
C MET A 38 9.99 6.01 -8.13
N LEU A 39 10.08 4.73 -7.85
CA LEU A 39 11.14 3.82 -8.28
C LEU A 39 10.60 2.91 -9.40
N SER A 40 11.48 2.20 -10.09
CA SER A 40 11.15 1.36 -11.26
C SER A 40 9.95 0.41 -11.07
N SER A 41 9.78 -0.14 -9.86
CA SER A 41 8.67 -1.06 -9.53
C SER A 41 8.00 -0.74 -8.20
N SER A 42 8.25 0.44 -7.62
CA SER A 42 7.63 0.80 -6.35
C SER A 42 7.45 2.29 -6.19
N LEU A 43 6.38 2.70 -5.52
CA LEU A 43 6.22 4.07 -5.02
C LEU A 43 6.51 4.08 -3.53
N LEU A 44 7.46 4.93 -3.10
CA LEU A 44 7.77 5.17 -1.70
C LEU A 44 7.09 6.46 -1.24
N ILE A 45 6.33 6.37 -0.17
CA ILE A 45 5.76 7.48 0.58
C ILE A 45 6.63 7.65 1.81
N LEU A 46 7.64 8.51 1.70
CA LEU A 46 8.59 8.78 2.76
C LEU A 46 7.98 9.87 3.65
N ASN A 47 7.48 9.49 4.82
CA ASN A 47 7.40 10.43 5.94
C ASN A 47 6.63 11.75 5.77
N ASP A 48 5.39 11.70 5.29
CA ASP A 48 4.42 12.75 5.62
C ASP A 48 4.10 12.67 7.13
N THR A 49 4.22 13.79 7.85
CA THR A 49 3.82 13.91 9.27
C THR A 49 2.32 13.63 9.47
N GLU A 50 1.55 13.60 8.38
CA GLU A 50 0.13 13.33 8.33
C GLU A 50 -0.18 11.82 8.38
N CYS A 51 -0.09 11.24 9.59
CA CYS A 51 -0.50 9.85 9.84
C CYS A 51 -1.96 9.59 9.44
N PHE A 52 -2.83 10.61 9.47
CA PHE A 52 -4.24 10.50 9.07
C PHE A 52 -4.41 10.05 7.60
N LYS A 53 -3.66 10.66 6.66
CA LYS A 53 -3.73 10.29 5.24
C LYS A 53 -3.21 8.87 5.00
N LYS A 54 -2.15 8.49 5.74
CA LYS A 54 -1.59 7.13 5.70
C LYS A 54 -2.57 6.10 6.26
N ASN A 55 -3.22 6.39 7.38
CA ASN A 55 -4.28 5.55 7.95
C ASN A 55 -5.43 5.38 6.96
N TYR A 56 -5.89 6.47 6.34
CA TYR A 56 -6.95 6.40 5.33
C TYR A 56 -6.53 5.51 4.15
N LEU A 57 -5.32 5.69 3.62
CA LEU A 57 -4.81 4.89 2.51
C LEU A 57 -4.76 3.40 2.88
N LEU A 58 -4.22 3.06 4.06
CA LEU A 58 -4.12 1.67 4.52
C LEU A 58 -5.50 1.05 4.73
N ASN A 59 -6.40 1.78 5.40
CA ASN A 59 -7.77 1.33 5.63
C ASN A 59 -8.53 1.09 4.32
N TRP A 60 -8.42 2.04 3.38
CA TRP A 60 -9.05 1.93 2.08
C TRP A 60 -8.52 0.73 1.29
N VAL A 61 -7.19 0.54 1.25
CA VAL A 61 -6.60 -0.59 0.55
C VAL A 61 -7.01 -1.91 1.20
N TYR A 62 -6.99 -2.00 2.53
CA TYR A 62 -7.40 -3.21 3.25
C TYR A 62 -8.82 -3.65 2.87
N HIS A 63 -9.80 -2.73 3.00
CA HIS A 63 -11.19 -3.04 2.64
C HIS A 63 -11.39 -3.23 1.14
N ALA A 64 -10.62 -2.54 0.29
CA ALA A 64 -10.71 -2.76 -1.16
C ALA A 64 -10.24 -4.17 -1.55
N LEU A 65 -9.24 -4.72 -0.86
CA LEU A 65 -8.78 -6.10 -1.06
C LEU A 65 -9.76 -7.12 -0.47
N GLU A 66 -10.39 -6.79 0.66
CA GLU A 66 -11.45 -7.60 1.27
C GLU A 66 -12.67 -7.73 0.36
N CYS A 67 -13.15 -6.61 -0.19
CA CYS A 67 -14.23 -6.60 -1.19
C CYS A 67 -13.85 -7.31 -2.50
N ALA A 68 -12.57 -7.36 -2.85
CA ALA A 68 -12.08 -8.08 -4.02
C ALA A 68 -11.94 -9.60 -3.77
N HIS A 69 -12.27 -10.08 -2.56
CA HIS A 69 -12.12 -11.47 -2.14
C HIS A 69 -10.68 -12.00 -2.31
N GLU A 70 -9.68 -11.13 -2.20
CA GLU A 70 -8.28 -11.56 -2.18
C GLU A 70 -8.03 -12.39 -0.92
N LYS A 71 -7.36 -13.54 -1.09
CA LYS A 71 -6.94 -14.38 0.03
C LYS A 71 -5.63 -13.82 0.60
N ASP A 72 -5.44 -13.95 1.92
CA ASP A 72 -4.21 -13.57 2.61
C ASP A 72 -3.84 -12.08 2.46
N ILE A 73 -4.83 -11.20 2.62
CA ILE A 73 -4.69 -9.73 2.53
C ILE A 73 -3.59 -9.24 3.46
N SER A 74 -3.57 -9.73 4.70
CA SER A 74 -2.49 -9.51 5.65
C SER A 74 -2.44 -10.64 6.67
N GLN A 75 -1.26 -10.90 7.21
CA GLN A 75 -1.10 -11.77 8.39
C GLN A 75 -1.51 -11.06 9.69
N HIS A 76 -1.77 -9.76 9.61
CA HIS A 76 -2.05 -8.87 10.72
C HIS A 76 -3.47 -8.32 10.62
N SER A 77 -4.07 -8.00 11.76
CA SER A 77 -5.36 -7.30 11.76
C SER A 77 -5.22 -5.89 11.19
N LEU A 78 -6.33 -5.30 10.76
CA LEU A 78 -6.35 -3.91 10.31
C LEU A 78 -5.80 -2.95 11.40
N GLU A 79 -6.15 -3.18 12.66
CA GLU A 79 -5.67 -2.37 13.79
C GLU A 79 -4.14 -2.40 13.89
N GLU A 80 -3.53 -3.58 13.78
CA GLU A 80 -2.08 -3.74 13.79
C GLU A 80 -1.40 -3.03 12.60
N VAL A 81 -2.01 -3.11 11.41
CA VAL A 81 -1.55 -2.41 10.22
C VAL A 81 -1.59 -0.89 10.41
N LEU A 82 -2.68 -0.37 10.98
CA LEU A 82 -2.86 1.06 11.22
C LEU A 82 -1.92 1.60 12.31
N GLN A 83 -1.58 0.80 13.33
CA GLN A 83 -0.56 1.18 14.31
C GLN A 83 0.82 1.44 13.69
N LYS A 84 1.11 0.84 12.53
CA LYS A 84 2.37 1.03 11.79
C LYS A 84 2.32 2.16 10.76
N SER A 85 1.24 2.93 10.67
CA SER A 85 1.12 4.03 9.71
C SER A 85 2.10 5.19 9.94
N HIS A 86 2.70 5.28 11.13
CA HIS A 86 3.80 6.21 11.41
C HIS A 86 5.04 5.91 10.55
N LEU A 87 5.21 4.68 10.07
CA LEU A 87 6.31 4.30 9.18
C LEU A 87 6.07 4.82 7.75
N PRO A 88 7.12 4.87 6.92
CA PRO A 88 6.97 5.03 5.48
C PRO A 88 6.08 3.93 4.88
N ILE A 89 5.37 4.26 3.79
CA ILE A 89 4.58 3.29 3.04
C ILE A 89 5.28 3.00 1.71
N ARG A 90 5.44 1.73 1.37
CA ARG A 90 5.94 1.28 0.07
C ARG A 90 4.81 0.60 -0.69
N ILE A 91 4.40 1.19 -1.81
CA ILE A 91 3.52 0.51 -2.77
C ILE A 91 4.41 -0.24 -3.76
N LYS A 92 4.48 -1.56 -3.64
CA LYS A 92 5.25 -2.46 -4.52
C LYS A 92 4.37 -2.92 -5.68
N ILE A 93 4.78 -2.62 -6.90
CA ILE A 93 4.14 -3.08 -8.13
C ILE A 93 4.70 -4.46 -8.44
N ILE A 94 3.85 -5.48 -8.41
CA ILE A 94 4.23 -6.84 -8.78
C ILE A 94 3.99 -7.00 -10.28
N ASN A 95 5.08 -7.10 -11.03
CA ASN A 95 5.00 -7.56 -12.41
C ASN A 95 4.71 -9.06 -12.39
N GLN A 96 3.63 -9.47 -13.04
CA GLN A 96 3.45 -10.87 -13.41
C GLN A 96 4.45 -11.11 -14.54
N ASN A 97 5.68 -11.51 -14.20
CA ASN A 97 6.57 -12.06 -15.22
C ASN A 97 5.90 -13.34 -15.71
N THR A 98 5.34 -13.30 -16.92
CA THR A 98 5.14 -14.49 -17.75
C THR A 98 6.52 -15.10 -17.97
N LEU A 99 6.85 -16.12 -17.18
CA LEU A 99 7.81 -17.15 -17.51
C LEU A 99 7.02 -18.39 -17.89
#